data_AF-A0A3E2TC97-F1
#
_entry.id   AF-A0A3E2TC97-F1
#
_cell.length_a   1.000
_cell.length_b   1.000
_cell.length_c   1.000
_cell.angle_alpha   90.00
_cell.angle_beta   90.00
_cell.angle_gamma   90.00
#
_symmetry.space_group_name_H-M   'P 1'
#
loop_
_entity.id
_entity.type
_entity.pdbx_description
1 polymer ?
#
loop_
_entity_poly.entity_id
_entity_poly.type
_entity_poly.pdbx_seq_one_letter_code
_entity_poly.pdbx_strand_id
1 'polypeptide(L)'
;MTVGQALERAEELRPGCKVDSRTRQRWLCEEDGMLRALLFSGCGLRAGAGADLAWPAEGGLDDAVELLVPVPFDALYPHYLCAKLDAALGETERYAGEQARYNSILAELSAWLRRRAKPKRGAQWRW
;
A
#
# COMPACT_ATOMS: atom_id res chain seq x y z
N MET A 1 -3.50 -7.13 -5.35
CA MET A 1 -4.68 -6.25 -5.49
C MET A 1 -4.47 -5.20 -6.56
N THR A 2 -5.53 -4.80 -7.27
CA THR A 2 -5.55 -3.61 -8.13
C THR A 2 -6.11 -2.39 -7.41
N VAL A 3 -5.96 -1.20 -8.00
CA VAL A 3 -6.53 0.06 -7.49
C VAL A 3 -8.04 -0.06 -7.27
N GLY A 4 -8.78 -0.53 -8.28
CA GLY A 4 -10.24 -0.66 -8.19
C GLY A 4 -10.68 -1.58 -7.05
N GLN A 5 -10.02 -2.73 -6.91
CA GLN A 5 -10.27 -3.69 -5.82
C GLN A 5 -9.99 -3.10 -4.43
N ALA A 6 -8.94 -2.28 -4.29
CA ALA A 6 -8.63 -1.63 -3.02
C ALA A 6 -9.68 -0.58 -2.65
N LEU A 7 -10.17 0.18 -3.63
CA LEU A 7 -11.22 1.18 -3.44
C LEU A 7 -12.57 0.52 -3.11
N GLU A 8 -12.94 -0.54 -3.83
CA GLU A 8 -14.16 -1.31 -3.59
C GLU A 8 -14.18 -1.89 -2.17
N ARG A 9 -13.09 -2.56 -1.74
CA ARG A 9 -12.98 -3.08 -0.38
C ARG A 9 -13.01 -2.00 0.70
N ALA A 10 -12.41 -0.83 0.43
CA ALA A 10 -12.50 0.28 1.37
C ALA A 10 -13.94 0.82 1.47
N GLU A 11 -14.69 0.84 0.38
CA GLU A 11 -16.11 1.21 0.37
C GLU A 11 -16.98 0.18 1.11
N GLU A 12 -16.69 -1.12 0.98
CA GLU A 12 -17.36 -2.18 1.75
C GLU A 12 -17.17 -2.00 3.27
N LEU A 13 -15.95 -1.65 3.70
CA LEU A 13 -15.63 -1.36 5.10
C LEU A 13 -16.27 -0.05 5.60
N ARG A 14 -16.42 0.92 4.69
CA ARG A 14 -16.92 2.27 4.99
C ARG A 14 -17.93 2.72 3.92
N PRO A 15 -19.17 2.23 3.99
CA PRO A 15 -20.18 2.59 3.00
C PRO A 15 -20.59 4.06 3.16
N GLY A 16 -20.79 4.72 2.01
CA GLY A 16 -21.34 6.09 1.97
C GLY A 16 -20.28 7.16 2.21
N CYS A 17 -19.02 6.86 1.92
CA CYS A 17 -17.94 7.84 2.04
C CYS A 17 -18.12 8.99 1.04
N LYS A 18 -18.06 10.24 1.52
CA LYS A 18 -18.17 11.44 0.67
C LYS A 18 -16.86 11.91 0.06
N VAL A 19 -15.75 11.22 0.35
CA VAL A 19 -14.45 11.58 -0.20
C VAL A 19 -14.39 11.14 -1.65
N ASP A 20 -14.06 12.09 -2.52
CA ASP A 20 -13.95 11.86 -3.95
C ASP A 20 -12.95 10.74 -4.28
N SER A 21 -13.31 9.90 -5.26
CA SER A 21 -12.50 8.75 -5.66
C SER A 21 -11.10 9.15 -6.13
N ARG A 22 -10.91 10.32 -6.76
CA ARG A 22 -9.59 10.82 -7.16
C ARG A 22 -8.71 11.15 -5.97
N THR A 23 -9.30 11.64 -4.88
CA THR A 23 -8.57 11.88 -3.62
C THR A 23 -8.08 10.56 -3.02
N ARG A 24 -8.93 9.53 -3.02
CA ARG A 24 -8.55 8.18 -2.54
C ARG A 24 -7.45 7.57 -3.41
N GLN A 25 -7.53 7.72 -4.73
CA GLN A 25 -6.47 7.30 -5.65
C GLN A 25 -5.15 8.03 -5.39
N ARG A 26 -5.17 9.34 -5.11
CA ARG A 26 -3.95 10.09 -4.73
C ARG A 26 -3.31 9.53 -3.47
N TRP A 27 -4.09 9.18 -2.46
CA TRP A 27 -3.55 8.57 -1.25
C TRP A 27 -2.90 7.22 -1.53
N LEU A 28 -3.44 6.41 -2.44
CA LEU A 28 -2.79 5.16 -2.87
C LEU A 28 -1.44 5.42 -3.55
N CYS A 29 -1.33 6.46 -4.38
CA CYS A 29 -0.05 6.85 -4.99
C CYS A 29 0.98 7.32 -3.96
N GLU A 30 0.55 8.16 -3.01
CA GLU A 30 1.41 8.62 -1.92
C GLU A 30 1.94 7.45 -1.10
N GLU A 31 1.05 6.50 -0.78
CA GLU A 31 1.38 5.31 -0.02
C GLU A 31 2.34 4.39 -0.78
N ASP A 32 2.08 4.12 -2.05
CA ASP A 32 2.99 3.32 -2.89
C ASP A 32 4.35 3.99 -3.03
N GLY A 33 4.41 5.32 -3.20
CA GLY A 33 5.65 6.06 -3.26
C GLY A 33 6.45 5.97 -1.95
N MET A 34 5.76 6.11 -0.81
CA MET A 34 6.37 5.98 0.52
C MET A 34 6.88 4.56 0.76
N LEU A 35 6.05 3.53 0.53
CA LEU A 35 6.43 2.13 0.69
C LEU A 35 7.58 1.76 -0.24
N ARG A 36 7.59 2.29 -1.46
CA ARG A 36 8.70 2.09 -2.38
C ARG A 36 10.00 2.61 -1.80
N ALA A 37 10.00 3.86 -1.34
CA ALA A 37 11.19 4.48 -0.76
C ALA A 37 11.69 3.73 0.48
N LEU A 38 10.77 3.34 1.37
CA LEU A 38 11.10 2.74 2.67
C LEU A 38 11.46 1.25 2.60
N LEU A 39 10.72 0.46 1.80
CA LEU A 39 10.77 -1.00 1.86
C LEU A 39 11.26 -1.66 0.57
N PHE A 40 11.04 -1.06 -0.61
CA PHE A 40 11.34 -1.69 -1.89
C PHE A 40 12.59 -1.15 -2.62
N SER A 41 13.07 0.05 -2.26
CA SER A 41 14.20 0.74 -2.91
C SER A 41 15.49 -0.09 -2.99
N GLY A 42 15.70 -1.02 -2.06
CA GLY A 42 16.89 -1.89 -2.01
C GLY A 42 16.68 -3.35 -2.39
N CYS A 43 15.45 -3.81 -2.69
CA CYS A 43 15.18 -5.24 -2.89
C CYS A 43 14.99 -5.64 -4.36
N GLY A 44 14.82 -4.69 -5.28
CA GLY A 44 14.60 -4.93 -6.72
C GLY A 44 13.27 -5.63 -7.05
N LEU A 45 12.47 -5.99 -6.04
CA LEU A 45 11.17 -6.59 -6.21
C LEU A 45 10.16 -5.50 -6.62
N ARG A 46 9.26 -5.84 -7.54
CA ARG A 46 8.11 -5.00 -7.94
C ARG A 46 8.51 -3.59 -8.42
N ALA A 47 9.66 -3.49 -9.07
CA ALA A 47 10.18 -2.24 -9.62
C ALA A 47 9.26 -1.59 -10.67
N GLY A 48 8.42 -2.37 -11.36
CA GLY A 48 7.47 -1.88 -12.37
C GLY A 48 6.00 -1.87 -11.96
N ALA A 49 5.67 -2.22 -10.71
CA ALA A 49 4.29 -2.23 -10.21
C ALA A 49 4.12 -1.14 -9.15
N GLY A 50 2.95 -0.53 -9.06
CA GLY A 50 2.64 0.54 -8.10
C GLY A 50 1.86 1.70 -8.71
N ALA A 51 0.91 2.21 -7.94
CA ALA A 51 0.11 3.38 -8.29
C ALA A 51 0.96 4.65 -8.41
N ASP A 52 2.08 4.73 -7.69
CA ASP A 52 3.02 5.86 -7.76
C ASP A 52 3.69 6.00 -9.14
N LEU A 53 3.95 4.88 -9.81
CA LEU A 53 4.53 4.86 -11.17
C LEU A 53 3.46 5.02 -12.25
N ALA A 54 2.26 4.51 -12.00
CA ALA A 54 1.15 4.53 -12.95
C ALA A 54 0.33 5.83 -12.90
N TRP A 55 0.63 6.75 -11.98
CA TRP A 55 -0.11 8.00 -11.84
C TRP A 55 0.01 8.87 -13.09
N PRO A 56 -1.07 9.10 -13.84
CA PRO A 56 -0.99 9.93 -15.04
C PRO A 56 -1.05 11.41 -14.69
N ALA A 57 -0.43 12.25 -15.52
CA ALA A 57 -0.48 13.71 -15.37
C ALA A 57 -1.94 14.24 -15.42
N GLU A 58 -2.79 13.56 -16.18
CA GLU A 58 -4.23 13.83 -16.32
C GLU A 58 -5.00 12.50 -16.31
N GLY A 59 -6.17 12.43 -15.67
CA GLY A 59 -7.09 11.28 -15.84
C GLY A 59 -7.25 10.27 -14.69
N GLY A 60 -6.63 10.44 -13.52
CA GLY A 60 -6.81 9.50 -12.39
C GLY A 60 -6.18 8.11 -12.67
N LEU A 61 -6.19 7.20 -11.69
CA LEU A 61 -5.66 5.85 -11.91
C LEU A 61 -6.67 4.97 -12.63
N ASP A 62 -6.18 4.12 -13.53
CA ASP A 62 -6.95 3.00 -14.06
C ASP A 62 -7.14 1.94 -12.97
N ASP A 63 -8.37 1.44 -12.82
CA ASP A 63 -8.75 0.47 -11.80
C ASP A 63 -8.01 -0.88 -11.93
N ALA A 64 -7.49 -1.19 -13.12
CA ALA A 64 -6.70 -2.38 -13.41
C ALA A 64 -5.23 -2.24 -12.98
N VAL A 65 -4.76 -1.05 -12.59
CA VAL A 65 -3.38 -0.84 -12.13
C VAL A 65 -3.09 -1.71 -10.92
N GLU A 66 -2.01 -2.50 -11.03
CA GLU A 66 -1.53 -3.33 -9.93
C GLU A 66 -0.79 -2.47 -8.90
N LEU A 67 -1.20 -2.60 -7.63
CA LEU A 67 -0.59 -1.88 -6.51
C LEU A 67 0.79 -2.44 -6.14
N LEU A 68 1.59 -1.67 -5.43
CA LEU A 68 2.97 -2.06 -5.08
C LEU A 68 3.04 -3.26 -4.13
N VAL A 69 2.13 -3.40 -3.16
CA VAL A 69 2.21 -4.47 -2.15
C VAL A 69 1.65 -5.79 -2.69
N PRO A 70 2.40 -6.90 -2.62
CA PRO A 70 1.94 -8.19 -3.10
C PRO A 70 0.97 -8.88 -2.13
N VAL A 71 0.14 -9.78 -2.68
CA VAL A 71 -0.63 -10.77 -1.91
C VAL A 71 0.34 -11.60 -1.05
N PRO A 72 0.03 -11.91 0.23
CA PRO A 72 -1.24 -11.65 0.94
C PRO A 72 -1.29 -10.34 1.74
N PHE A 73 -0.30 -9.45 1.60
CA PHE A 73 -0.18 -8.22 2.40
C PHE A 73 -0.97 -7.04 1.83
N ASP A 74 -1.63 -7.25 0.69
CA ASP A 74 -2.38 -6.22 -0.02
C ASP A 74 -3.61 -5.74 0.76
N ALA A 75 -4.11 -6.52 1.73
CA ALA A 75 -5.10 -6.08 2.71
C ALA A 75 -4.70 -4.81 3.50
N LEU A 76 -3.45 -4.35 3.43
CA LEU A 76 -3.06 -3.06 4.00
C LEU A 76 -3.78 -1.87 3.35
N TYR A 77 -4.08 -1.92 2.04
CA TYR A 77 -4.60 -0.75 1.31
C TYR A 77 -6.00 -0.34 1.78
N PRO A 78 -6.98 -1.25 1.96
CA PRO A 78 -8.27 -0.90 2.50
C PRO A 78 -8.16 -0.31 3.92
N HIS A 79 -7.33 -0.89 4.79
CA HIS A 79 -7.11 -0.37 6.16
C HIS A 79 -6.45 1.01 6.16
N TYR A 80 -5.48 1.24 5.27
CA TYR A 80 -4.88 2.56 5.08
C TYR A 80 -5.90 3.60 4.60
N LEU A 81 -6.72 3.25 3.61
CA LEU A 81 -7.77 4.12 3.10
C LEU A 81 -8.80 4.44 4.20
N CYS A 82 -9.27 3.43 4.93
CA CYS A 82 -10.18 3.63 6.06
C CYS A 82 -9.56 4.53 7.13
N ALA A 83 -8.29 4.34 7.48
CA ALA A 83 -7.60 5.22 8.41
C ALA A 83 -7.54 6.68 7.91
N LYS A 84 -7.19 6.92 6.64
CA LYS A 84 -7.17 8.28 6.07
C LYS A 84 -8.55 8.93 6.06
N LEU A 85 -9.59 8.14 5.79
CA LEU A 85 -10.98 8.59 5.86
C LEU A 85 -11.39 8.95 7.29
N ASP A 86 -11.09 8.09 8.26
CA ASP A 86 -11.40 8.33 9.67
C ASP A 86 -10.66 9.55 10.21
N ALA A 87 -9.39 9.74 9.80
CA ALA A 87 -8.63 10.94 10.11
C ALA A 87 -9.26 12.20 9.50
N ALA A 88 -9.73 12.13 8.25
CA ALA A 88 -10.42 13.25 7.58
C ALA A 88 -11.78 13.59 8.23
N LEU A 89 -12.44 12.60 8.84
CA LEU A 89 -13.71 12.76 9.55
C LEU A 89 -13.53 13.12 11.05
N GLY A 90 -12.31 13.08 11.58
CA GLY A 90 -12.03 13.32 13.00
C GLY A 90 -12.38 12.14 13.92
N GLU A 91 -12.55 10.94 13.37
CA GLU A 91 -12.96 9.70 14.06
C GLU A 91 -11.76 8.99 14.72
N THR A 92 -11.21 9.60 15.78
CA THR A 92 -9.92 9.22 16.39
C THR A 92 -9.85 7.75 16.86
N GLU A 93 -10.90 7.21 17.48
CA GLU A 93 -10.90 5.82 17.97
C GLU A 93 -10.86 4.80 16.84
N ARG A 94 -11.62 5.07 15.77
CA ARG A 94 -11.68 4.20 14.59
C ARG A 94 -10.39 4.28 13.79
N TYR A 95 -9.86 5.49 13.63
CA TYR A 95 -8.52 5.72 13.09
C TYR A 95 -7.45 4.89 13.81
N ALA A 96 -7.45 4.90 15.15
CA ALA A 96 -6.48 4.13 15.93
C ALA A 96 -6.60 2.61 15.69
N GLY A 97 -7.83 2.10 15.58
CA GLY A 97 -8.09 0.70 15.24
C GLY A 97 -7.60 0.30 13.85
N GLU A 98 -7.89 1.13 12.83
CA GLU A 98 -7.45 0.89 11.45
C GLU A 98 -5.93 1.02 11.32
N GLN A 99 -5.32 2.00 11.98
CA GLN A 99 -3.87 2.14 12.04
C GLN A 99 -3.19 0.94 12.69
N ALA A 100 -3.77 0.37 13.75
CA ALA A 100 -3.20 -0.83 14.38
C ALA A 100 -3.15 -2.02 13.40
N ARG A 101 -4.22 -2.21 12.61
CA ARG A 101 -4.27 -3.27 11.57
C ARG A 101 -3.27 -3.01 10.46
N TYR A 102 -3.22 -1.79 9.95
CA TYR A 102 -2.25 -1.35 8.94
C TYR A 102 -0.82 -1.61 9.41
N ASN A 103 -0.46 -1.18 10.62
CA ASN A 103 0.89 -1.36 11.18
C ASN A 103 1.25 -2.84 11.38
N SER A 104 0.29 -3.69 11.76
CA SER A 104 0.50 -5.13 11.87
C SER A 104 0.91 -5.73 10.52
N ILE A 105 0.14 -5.44 9.46
CA ILE A 105 0.42 -5.95 8.11
C ILE A 105 1.74 -5.39 7.58
N LEU A 106 2.03 -4.12 7.82
CA LEU A 106 3.27 -3.47 7.42
C LEU A 106 4.49 -4.13 8.08
N ALA A 107 4.40 -4.50 9.36
CA ALA A 107 5.45 -5.19 10.07
C ALA A 107 5.72 -6.59 9.48
N GLU A 108 4.64 -7.32 9.14
CA GLU A 108 4.73 -8.63 8.49
C GLU A 108 5.35 -8.54 7.08
N LEU A 109 4.91 -7.57 6.27
CA LEU A 109 5.48 -7.27 4.95
C LEU A 109 6.98 -6.97 5.06
N SER A 110 7.36 -6.12 6.00
CA SER A 110 8.75 -5.74 6.25
C SER A 110 9.60 -6.94 6.68
N ALA A 111 9.06 -7.84 7.52
CA ALA A 111 9.74 -9.08 7.90
C ALA A 111 9.90 -10.03 6.71
N TRP A 112 8.86 -10.14 5.86
CA TRP A 112 8.90 -10.97 4.66
C TRP A 112 9.91 -10.45 3.63
N LEU A 113 9.93 -9.14 3.35
CA LEU A 113 10.89 -8.51 2.45
C LEU A 113 12.33 -8.75 2.91
N ARG A 114 12.62 -8.56 4.20
CA ARG A 114 13.96 -8.84 4.77
C ARG A 114 14.40 -10.29 4.59
N ARG A 115 13.47 -11.25 4.69
CA ARG A 115 13.78 -12.67 4.42
C ARG A 115 14.09 -12.93 2.94
N ARG A 116 13.37 -12.27 2.04
CA ARG A 116 13.44 -12.51 0.59
C ARG A 116 14.54 -11.71 -0.12
N ALA A 117 14.89 -10.55 0.42
CA ALA A 117 15.98 -9.69 -0.06
C ALA A 117 17.38 -10.15 0.43
N LYS A 118 17.48 -11.24 1.20
CA LYS A 118 18.79 -11.82 1.57
C LYS A 118 19.57 -12.15 0.29
N PRO A 119 20.84 -11.71 0.16
CA PRO A 119 21.66 -12.08 -0.98
C PRO A 119 21.80 -13.60 -1.04
N LYS A 120 21.79 -14.17 -2.25
CA LYS A 120 22.02 -15.60 -2.47
C LYS A 120 23.29 -15.98 -1.70
N ARG A 121 23.19 -16.95 -0.77
CA ARG A 121 24.34 -17.56 -0.08
C ARG A 121 25.34 -18.02 -1.13
N GLY A 122 26.38 -17.23 -1.34
CA GLY A 122 27.37 -17.46 -2.40
C GLY A 122 28.59 -16.55 -2.33
N ALA A 123 28.65 -15.60 -1.39
CA ALA A 123 29.90 -14.95 -1.03
C ALA A 123 30.73 -15.93 -0.18
N GLN A 124 31.35 -16.93 -0.83
CA GLN A 124 32.49 -17.63 -0.26
C GLN A 124 33.58 -16.59 -0.02
N TRP A 125 33.81 -16.27 1.26
CA TRP A 125 35.01 -15.55 1.66
C TRP A 125 36.20 -16.46 1.40
N ARG A 126 37.01 -16.12 0.40
CA ARG A 126 38.31 -16.74 0.19
C ARG A 126 39.30 -15.97 1.07
N TRP A 127 39.79 -16.63 2.11
CA TRP A 127 41.02 -16.25 2.81
C TRP A 127 42.22 -16.56 1.91
#